data_AF-A0A139PBN1-F1
#
_entry.id   AF-A0A139PBN1-F1
#
_cell.length_a   1.000
_cell.length_b   1.000
_cell.length_c   1.000
_cell.angle_alpha   90.00
_cell.angle_beta   90.00
_cell.angle_gamma   90.00
#
_symmetry.space_group_name_H-M   'P 1'
#
loop_
_entity.id
_entity.type
_entity.pdbx_description
1 polymer ?
#
loop_
_entity_poly.entity_id
_entity_poly.type
_entity_poly.pdbx_seq_one_letter_code
_entity_poly.pdbx_strand_id
1 'polypeptide(L)'
;MSFEDLFVPYGGEDAEQVGERMLLTLTQVMDKADRQEPTLVVSHGGAMWAFYLKVAAQALDSKVRFGNCAICHYQYDQGHFKLVQVIDPLTGSVYECE
;
A
#
# COMPACT_ATOMS: atom_id res chain seq x y z
N MET A 1 8.14 -16.55 8.17
CA MET A 1 6.76 -16.90 8.52
C MET A 1 6.14 -15.66 9.14
N SER A 2 5.27 -14.95 8.41
CA SER A 2 4.52 -13.81 8.93
C SER A 2 3.25 -14.28 9.64
N PHE A 3 2.51 -13.35 10.26
CA PHE A 3 1.23 -13.69 10.91
C PHE A 3 0.20 -14.17 9.87
N GLU A 4 0.26 -13.63 8.65
CA GLU A 4 -0.64 -13.93 7.54
C GLU A 4 -0.46 -15.37 7.05
N ASP A 5 0.76 -15.91 7.09
CA ASP A 5 1.07 -17.30 6.71
C ASP A 5 0.29 -18.33 7.54
N LEU A 6 -0.14 -17.97 8.75
CA LEU A 6 -0.92 -18.84 9.64
C LEU A 6 -2.33 -19.10 9.11
N PHE A 7 -2.85 -18.27 8.20
CA PHE A 7 -4.20 -18.41 7.65
C PHE A 7 -4.24 -19.28 6.38
N VAL A 8 -3.12 -19.43 5.66
CA VAL A 8 -3.04 -20.20 4.42
C VAL A 8 -3.53 -21.65 4.59
N PRO A 9 -3.16 -22.39 5.65
CA PRO A 9 -3.65 -23.77 5.85
C PRO A 9 -5.17 -23.88 6.01
N TYR A 10 -5.85 -22.77 6.32
CA TYR A 10 -7.29 -22.69 6.52
C TYR A 10 -8.01 -22.00 5.34
N GLY A 11 -7.32 -21.80 4.21
CA GLY A 11 -7.88 -21.18 3.01
C GLY A 11 -7.83 -19.65 2.99
N GLY A 12 -7.08 -19.02 3.91
CA GLY A 12 -6.76 -17.59 3.85
C GLY A 12 -5.66 -17.27 2.83
N GLU A 13 -5.42 -15.99 2.61
CA GLU A 13 -4.32 -15.48 1.78
C GLU A 13 -3.11 -15.10 2.65
N ASP A 14 -1.89 -15.32 2.15
CA ASP A 14 -0.68 -14.71 2.71
C ASP A 14 -0.50 -13.25 2.24
N ALA A 15 0.52 -12.57 2.78
CA ALA A 15 0.79 -11.18 2.43
C ALA A 15 1.23 -10.98 0.95
N GLU A 16 1.86 -11.99 0.33
CA GLU A 16 2.27 -11.91 -1.07
C GLU A 16 1.06 -11.97 -2.00
N GLN A 17 0.15 -12.91 -1.76
CA GLN A 17 -1.11 -13.07 -2.50
C GLN A 17 -1.99 -11.81 -2.40
N VAL A 18 -2.14 -11.26 -1.20
CA VAL A 18 -2.87 -9.98 -1.01
C VAL A 18 -2.16 -8.85 -1.73
N GLY A 19 -0.82 -8.76 -1.63
CA GLY A 19 -0.01 -7.74 -2.30
C GLY A 19 -0.16 -7.78 -3.83
N GLU A 20 -0.18 -8.97 -4.43
CA GLU A 20 -0.40 -9.17 -5.87
C GLU A 20 -1.78 -8.70 -6.31
N ARG A 21 -2.81 -9.12 -5.58
CA ARG A 21 -4.20 -8.71 -5.86
C ARG A 21 -4.36 -7.20 -5.73
N MET A 22 -3.73 -6.59 -4.73
CA MET A 22 -3.71 -5.14 -4.54
C MET A 22 -3.00 -4.42 -5.68
N LEU A 23 -1.81 -4.88 -6.09
CA LEU A 23 -1.07 -4.29 -7.20
C LEU A 23 -1.87 -4.34 -8.50
N LEU A 24 -2.45 -5.49 -8.85
CA LEU A 24 -3.29 -5.63 -10.04
C LEU A 24 -4.48 -4.67 -9.99
N THR A 25 -5.21 -4.65 -8.87
CA THR A 25 -6.42 -3.83 -8.72
C THR A 25 -6.10 -2.34 -8.80
N LEU A 26 -5.08 -1.88 -8.08
CA LEU A 26 -4.70 -0.46 -8.06
C LEU A 26 -4.13 -0.01 -9.41
N THR A 27 -3.40 -0.87 -10.13
CA THR A 27 -2.96 -0.58 -11.51
C THR A 27 -4.17 -0.37 -12.43
N GLN A 28 -5.16 -1.27 -12.37
CA GLN A 28 -6.40 -1.14 -13.16
C GLN A 28 -7.23 0.11 -12.79
N VAL A 29 -7.19 0.53 -11.52
CA VAL A 29 -7.82 1.80 -11.09
C VAL A 29 -7.10 2.96 -11.75
N MET A 30 -5.77 3.02 -11.65
CA MET A 30 -4.99 4.12 -12.21
C MET A 30 -5.03 4.18 -13.74
N ASP A 31 -5.16 3.04 -14.43
CA ASP A 31 -5.32 2.99 -15.89
C ASP A 31 -6.65 3.59 -16.36
N LYS A 32 -7.66 3.63 -15.49
CA LYS A 32 -9.00 4.20 -15.77
C LYS A 32 -9.19 5.60 -15.19
N ALA A 33 -8.34 6.01 -14.25
CA ALA A 33 -8.44 7.30 -13.58
C ALA A 33 -8.11 8.47 -14.53
N ASP A 34 -8.73 9.62 -14.27
CA ASP A 34 -8.31 10.86 -14.93
C ASP A 34 -6.91 11.24 -14.42
N ARG A 35 -6.01 11.56 -15.34
CA ARG A 35 -4.61 11.92 -15.01
C ARG A 35 -4.48 13.34 -14.44
N GLN A 36 -5.56 14.12 -14.42
CA GLN A 36 -5.54 15.51 -13.94
C GLN A 36 -5.82 15.64 -12.44
N GLU A 37 -6.44 14.64 -11.81
CA GLU A 37 -6.83 14.70 -10.40
C GLU A 37 -6.31 13.50 -9.59
N PRO A 38 -5.98 13.70 -8.29
CA PRO A 38 -5.60 12.59 -7.41
C PRO A 38 -6.76 11.59 -7.22
N THR A 39 -6.45 10.30 -7.27
CA THR A 39 -7.42 9.23 -6.98
C THR A 39 -7.33 8.83 -5.51
N LEU A 40 -8.45 8.91 -4.78
CA LEU A 40 -8.55 8.42 -3.40
C LEU A 40 -9.09 6.98 -3.37
N VAL A 41 -8.39 6.09 -2.70
CA VAL A 41 -8.80 4.69 -2.48
C VAL A 41 -8.78 4.38 -0.99
N VAL A 42 -9.79 3.66 -0.50
CA VAL A 42 -9.91 3.27 0.92
C VAL A 42 -9.78 1.75 1.04
N SER A 43 -8.91 1.30 1.94
CA SER A 43 -8.68 -0.12 2.22
C SER A 43 -8.33 -0.32 3.70
N HIS A 44 -7.98 -1.56 4.08
CA HIS A 44 -7.61 -1.94 5.44
C HIS A 44 -6.08 -1.96 5.61
N GLY A 45 -5.60 -1.75 6.85
CA GLY A 45 -4.18 -1.64 7.15
C GLY A 45 -3.33 -2.81 6.65
N GLY A 46 -3.80 -4.05 6.83
CA GLY A 46 -3.08 -5.24 6.33
C GLY A 46 -2.93 -5.28 4.81
N ALA A 47 -4.00 -4.93 4.08
CA ALA A 47 -3.97 -4.87 2.62
C ALA A 47 -3.09 -3.72 2.11
N MET A 48 -3.13 -2.56 2.78
CA MET A 48 -2.25 -1.43 2.48
C MET A 48 -0.78 -1.79 2.73
N TRP A 49 -0.49 -2.52 3.81
CA TRP A 49 0.87 -2.97 4.14
C TRP A 49 1.37 -4.00 3.13
N ALA A 50 0.57 -5.01 2.79
CA ALA A 50 0.89 -5.98 1.75
C ALA A 50 1.18 -5.31 0.40
N PHE A 51 0.41 -4.29 0.02
CA PHE A 51 0.66 -3.50 -1.17
C PHE A 51 2.01 -2.76 -1.11
N TYR A 52 2.29 -2.07 0.01
CA TYR A 52 3.58 -1.40 0.23
C TYR A 52 4.76 -2.38 0.09
N LEU A 53 4.68 -3.54 0.73
CA LEU A 53 5.71 -4.59 0.61
C LEU A 53 5.89 -5.04 -0.85
N LYS A 54 4.80 -5.18 -1.62
CA LYS A 54 4.86 -5.59 -3.03
C LYS A 54 5.56 -4.56 -3.91
N VAL A 55 5.33 -3.26 -3.69
CA VAL A 55 5.87 -2.19 -4.56
C VAL A 55 7.24 -1.66 -4.12
N ALA A 56 7.60 -1.78 -2.85
CA ALA A 56 8.88 -1.28 -2.32
C ALA A 56 10.11 -2.13 -2.73
N ALA A 57 9.90 -3.26 -3.43
CA ALA A 57 10.93 -4.06 -4.10
C ALA A 57 12.30 -4.11 -3.38
N GLN A 58 12.29 -4.51 -2.10
CA GLN A 58 13.44 -4.69 -1.18
C GLN A 58 14.00 -3.44 -0.48
N ALA A 59 13.59 -2.22 -0.84
CA ALA A 59 14.00 -0.99 -0.16
C ALA A 59 12.91 -0.50 0.80
N LEU A 60 12.69 -1.25 1.89
CA LEU A 60 11.74 -0.83 2.91
C LEU A 60 12.32 0.34 3.71
N ASP A 61 11.65 1.49 3.65
CA ASP A 61 11.96 2.60 4.52
C ASP A 61 11.56 2.26 5.96
N SER A 62 12.58 2.20 6.83
CA SER A 62 12.44 1.89 8.25
C SER A 62 11.58 2.89 9.04
N LYS A 63 11.24 4.06 8.48
CA LYS A 63 10.37 5.07 9.09
C LYS A 63 8.89 4.80 8.80
N VAL A 64 8.55 4.04 7.77
CA VAL A 64 7.16 3.83 7.32
C VAL A 64 6.39 3.01 8.36
N ARG A 65 5.32 3.60 8.90
CA ARG A 65 4.41 2.96 9.86
C ARG A 65 2.98 3.37 9.52
N PHE A 66 2.05 2.43 9.60
CA PHE A 66 0.63 2.71 9.40
C PHE A 66 -0.10 2.67 10.74
N GLY A 67 -0.52 3.84 11.21
CA GLY A 67 -1.48 3.98 12.31
C GLY A 67 -2.93 3.89 11.83
N ASN A 68 -3.87 4.03 12.76
CA ASN A 68 -5.29 4.14 12.42
C ASN A 68 -5.52 5.33 11.48
N CYS A 69 -6.27 5.10 10.40
CA CYS A 69 -6.56 6.10 9.38
C CYS A 69 -5.32 6.68 8.67
N ALA A 70 -4.16 6.02 8.71
CA ALA A 70 -2.98 6.49 7.99
C ALA A 70 -3.29 6.70 6.50
N ILE A 71 -2.84 7.83 5.96
CA ILE A 71 -3.03 8.18 4.55
C ILE A 71 -1.70 7.99 3.85
N CYS A 72 -1.65 7.06 2.90
CA CYS A 72 -0.47 6.79 2.10
C CYS A 72 -0.59 7.51 0.76
N HIS A 73 0.30 8.46 0.49
CA HIS A 73 0.34 9.14 -0.80
C HIS A 73 1.34 8.43 -1.70
N TYR A 74 0.83 7.89 -2.81
CA TYR A 74 1.63 7.25 -3.84
C TYR A 74 1.70 8.13 -5.08
N GLN A 75 2.88 8.23 -5.68
CA GLN A 75 3.03 8.60 -7.08
C GLN A 75 2.87 7.34 -7.93
N TYR A 76 2.21 7.49 -9.08
CA TYR A 76 2.04 6.43 -10.05
C TYR A 76 2.52 6.89 -11.41
N ASP A 77 3.40 6.11 -12.04
CA ASP A 77 3.83 6.31 -13.42
C ASP A 77 3.97 4.96 -14.13
N GLN A 78 3.21 4.77 -15.21
CA GLN A 78 3.26 3.60 -16.10
C GLN A 78 3.42 2.25 -15.37
N GLY A 79 2.50 1.93 -14.45
CA GLY A 79 2.50 0.66 -13.70
C GLY A 79 3.40 0.65 -12.46
N HIS A 80 4.16 1.71 -12.20
CA HIS A 80 5.07 1.80 -11.05
C HIS A 80 4.50 2.73 -9.99
N PHE A 81 4.37 2.19 -8.78
CA PHE A 81 3.95 2.96 -7.61
C PHE A 81 5.16 3.30 -6.75
N LYS A 82 5.28 4.57 -6.36
CA LYS A 82 6.25 5.03 -5.35
C LYS A 82 5.50 5.64 -4.18
N LEU A 83 5.68 5.09 -2.98
CA LEU A 83 5.21 5.73 -1.75
C LEU A 83 6.07 6.98 -1.51
N VAL A 84 5.45 8.16 -1.47
CA VAL A 84 6.18 9.43 -1.26
C VAL A 84 6.04 9.94 0.17
N GLN A 85 4.86 9.78 0.78
CA GLN A 85 4.65 10.19 2.17
C GLN A 85 3.56 9.36 2.84
N VAL A 86 3.65 9.26 4.16
CA VAL A 86 2.58 8.76 5.03
C VAL A 86 2.14 9.89 5.95
N ILE A 87 0.84 10.13 6.01
CA ILE A 87 0.25 11.18 6.86
C ILE A 87 -0.54 10.49 7.97
N ASP A 88 -0.24 10.87 9.21
CA ASP A 88 -1.04 10.50 10.38
C ASP A 88 -2.08 11.60 10.66
N PRO A 89 -3.36 11.38 10.37
CA PRO A 89 -4.38 12.41 10.55
C PRO A 89 -4.70 12.69 12.03
N LEU A 90 -4.34 11.80 12.96
CA LEU A 90 -4.63 11.99 14.38
C LEU A 90 -3.64 12.97 15.02
N THR A 91 -2.38 12.96 14.56
CA THR A 91 -1.34 13.86 15.07
C THR A 91 -1.02 15.01 14.12
N GLY A 92 -1.43 14.93 12.85
CA GLY A 92 -1.03 15.85 11.79
C GLY A 92 0.41 15.63 11.30
N SER A 93 1.07 14.56 11.74
CA SER A 93 2.45 14.25 11.35
C SER A 93 2.52 13.77 9.90
N VAL A 94 3.56 14.19 9.19
CA VAL A 94 3.87 13.75 7.82
C VAL A 94 5.25 13.12 7.81
N TYR A 95 5.34 11.91 7.26
CA TYR A 95 6.58 11.14 7.13
C TYR A 95 6.91 10.99 5.64
N GLU A 96 7.92 11.71 5.18
CA GLU A 96 8.46 11.57 3.82
C GLU A 96 9.22 10.25 3.68
N CYS A 97 8.99 9.55 2.57
CA CYS A 97 9.57 8.24 2.26
C CYS A 97 10.66 8.39 1.20
N GLU A 98 11.76 7.64 1.35
CA GLU A 98 12.92 7.68 0.43
C GLU A 98 12.66 6.96 -0.92
#